data_AF-A0A7R9XSL2-F1
#
_entry.id   AF-A0A7R9XSL2-F1
#
_cell.length_a   1.000
_cell.length_b   1.000
_cell.length_c   1.000
_cell.angle_alpha   90.00
_cell.angle_beta   90.00
_cell.angle_gamma   90.00
#
_symmetry.space_group_name_H-M   'P 1'
#
loop_
_entity.id
_entity.type
_entity.pdbx_description
1 polymer ?
#
loop_
_entity_poly.entity_id
_entity_poly.type
_entity_poly.pdbx_seq_one_letter_code
_entity_poly.pdbx_strand_id
1 'polypeptide(L)'
;MQAERAVTAVEAYESVVYTSSAHTGNLRLGTVEREASGANGRFAPEAVRGERILQELLTREFQTVLDIGAGALEHSSILIDAGKTVDTCDFGTSDYARVRRASTQVRKEYIGDFNDLEFPDKYDAVWCSHILEHQVNPNLFLRKLHTVVKDDGIIAIVVPPRKPFIVDGHVSLWNAGLLMYHLVLAGFDCSRDVWIRQYDYNIGVIVRKRNIPPDVFPRDLCMDTGDLQKLAKFFPADLDMSKGSNGDIFAYPRDTSVASMKIAILIPARYNSTRFPGKALHKLNGIPMAKLVYSRCEATGFDTFLVSDDARICELVENSVMTSSDCENGTARCAEAARQLPEYDAFINVQGDMPDITSEVIQAVANGLRAHELVTAYTDMPESERKNPNSVKLIHNGTHAIWSCRAALDYGAHHLGIYGYRKSTLFAYATLPHCKAEWTEGLEQLRWLHAGYKMRTVPVNFSGIEINEPEDVKKWERNATGTS
;
A
#
# COMPACT_ATOMS: atom_id res chain seq x y z
N MET A 1 -6.13 -38.17 31.98
CA MET A 1 -5.07 -37.96 30.97
C MET A 1 -5.51 -36.79 30.11
N GLN A 2 -5.24 -35.59 30.61
CA GLN A 2 -5.53 -34.32 29.93
C GLN A 2 -4.54 -34.16 28.78
N ALA A 3 -5.03 -33.85 27.59
CA ALA A 3 -4.21 -33.31 26.51
C ALA A 3 -4.58 -31.83 26.38
N GLU A 4 -3.89 -30.99 27.14
CA GLU A 4 -3.83 -29.56 26.88
C GLU A 4 -3.15 -29.36 25.52
N ARG A 5 -3.92 -28.98 24.50
CA ARG A 5 -3.36 -28.33 23.31
C ARG A 5 -3.10 -26.89 23.69
N ALA A 6 -1.82 -26.59 23.89
CA ALA A 6 -1.32 -25.23 23.98
C ALA A 6 -1.80 -24.43 22.76
N VAL A 7 -2.65 -23.44 23.03
CA VAL A 7 -2.99 -22.37 22.10
C VAL A 7 -1.74 -21.51 21.97
N THR A 8 -0.93 -21.76 20.95
CA THR A 8 0.24 -20.94 20.64
C THR A 8 -0.22 -19.60 20.08
N ALA A 9 0.17 -18.52 20.76
CA ALA A 9 -0.06 -17.14 20.39
C ALA A 9 0.56 -16.79 19.02
N VAL A 10 -0.21 -16.94 17.94
CA VAL A 10 0.11 -16.44 16.59
C VAL A 10 -1.18 -15.94 15.89
N GLU A 11 -2.07 -15.29 16.64
CA GLU A 11 -3.15 -14.49 16.07
C GLU A 11 -2.87 -13.01 16.36
N ALA A 12 -1.83 -12.48 15.71
CA ALA A 12 -1.70 -11.04 15.57
C ALA A 12 -2.75 -10.62 14.53
N TYR A 13 -3.79 -9.91 14.99
CA TYR A 13 -4.86 -9.32 14.20
C TYR A 13 -4.31 -8.53 13.00
N GLU A 14 -4.47 -9.05 11.79
CA GLU A 14 -4.35 -8.23 10.57
C GLU A 14 -5.68 -7.54 10.32
N SER A 15 -5.75 -6.21 10.44
CA SER A 15 -7.01 -5.46 10.29
C SER A 15 -7.54 -5.46 8.86
N VAL A 16 -6.68 -5.71 7.85
CA VAL A 16 -6.98 -5.54 6.41
C VAL A 16 -6.52 -6.73 5.56
N VAL A 17 -7.42 -7.46 4.88
CA VAL A 17 -7.10 -8.56 3.93
C VAL A 17 -8.15 -8.62 2.80
N TYR A 18 -7.71 -8.92 1.58
CA TYR A 18 -8.60 -9.28 0.47
C TYR A 18 -8.49 -10.78 0.18
N THR A 19 -9.61 -11.41 -0.15
CA THR A 19 -9.71 -12.83 -0.49
C THR A 19 -10.74 -13.02 -1.61
N SER A 20 -10.40 -13.79 -2.66
CA SER A 20 -11.30 -14.08 -3.78
C SER A 20 -11.49 -15.58 -3.97
N SER A 21 -12.73 -16.02 -4.19
CA SER A 21 -13.06 -17.38 -4.60
C SER A 21 -12.67 -17.68 -6.05
N ALA A 22 -12.42 -16.66 -6.86
CA ALA A 22 -12.10 -16.75 -8.27
C ALA A 22 -10.59 -16.73 -8.59
N HIS A 23 -9.73 -16.42 -7.61
CA HIS A 23 -8.32 -16.13 -7.84
C HIS A 23 -7.40 -16.57 -6.69
N THR A 24 -6.27 -17.22 -7.02
CA THR A 24 -5.26 -17.69 -6.05
C THR A 24 -3.89 -17.00 -6.21
N GLY A 25 -3.84 -15.81 -6.81
CA GLY A 25 -2.59 -15.07 -7.13
C GLY A 25 -2.47 -13.68 -6.47
N ASN A 26 -1.32 -13.02 -6.69
CA ASN A 26 -1.01 -11.71 -6.11
C ASN A 26 -1.88 -10.59 -6.70
N LEU A 27 -2.70 -10.00 -5.85
CA LEU A 27 -3.69 -8.98 -6.20
C LEU A 27 -3.01 -7.64 -6.49
N ARG A 28 -3.57 -6.89 -7.44
CA ARG A 28 -3.13 -5.53 -7.79
C ARG A 28 -4.34 -4.60 -7.85
N LEU A 29 -4.11 -3.31 -7.59
CA LEU A 29 -5.07 -2.23 -7.84
C LEU A 29 -5.79 -2.44 -9.19
N GLY A 30 -7.13 -2.44 -9.17
CA GLY A 30 -7.97 -2.65 -10.36
C GLY A 30 -8.24 -4.11 -10.75
N THR A 31 -7.52 -5.09 -10.20
CA THR A 31 -7.84 -6.53 -10.36
C THR A 31 -9.17 -6.82 -9.69
N VAL A 32 -9.29 -6.31 -8.46
CA VAL A 32 -10.47 -6.38 -7.63
C VAL A 32 -11.68 -5.79 -8.32
N GLU A 33 -11.59 -4.57 -8.86
CA GLU A 33 -12.74 -3.88 -9.46
C GLU A 33 -13.17 -4.48 -10.79
N ARG A 34 -12.22 -4.91 -11.62
CA ARG A 34 -12.50 -5.52 -12.92
C ARG A 34 -13.09 -6.92 -12.78
N GLU A 35 -12.66 -7.67 -11.76
CA GLU A 35 -13.19 -9.00 -11.49
C GLU A 35 -14.46 -8.93 -10.65
N ALA A 36 -14.59 -7.95 -9.74
CA ALA A 36 -15.71 -7.74 -8.81
C ALA A 36 -16.82 -6.83 -9.33
N SER A 37 -16.87 -6.47 -10.60
CA SER A 37 -17.93 -5.60 -11.12
C SER A 37 -19.07 -6.37 -11.78
N GLY A 38 -20.21 -6.45 -11.09
CA GLY A 38 -21.53 -6.75 -11.68
C GLY A 38 -21.68 -8.15 -12.27
N ALA A 39 -22.56 -8.30 -13.26
CA ALA A 39 -22.93 -9.58 -13.87
C ALA A 39 -21.79 -10.31 -14.61
N ASN A 40 -20.60 -9.70 -14.70
CA ASN A 40 -19.42 -10.25 -15.36
C ASN A 40 -18.39 -10.84 -14.37
N GLY A 41 -18.66 -10.76 -13.06
CA GLY A 41 -17.78 -11.32 -12.03
C GLY A 41 -17.81 -12.84 -12.00
N ARG A 42 -16.66 -13.47 -11.72
CA ARG A 42 -16.47 -14.93 -11.74
C ARG A 42 -16.40 -15.54 -10.33
N PHE A 43 -17.23 -15.09 -9.40
CA PHE A 43 -17.19 -15.55 -8.00
C PHE A 43 -18.20 -16.65 -7.72
N ALA A 44 -17.93 -17.42 -6.67
CA ALA A 44 -18.93 -18.32 -6.13
C ALA A 44 -20.15 -17.52 -5.66
N PRO A 45 -21.37 -17.91 -6.05
CA PRO A 45 -22.57 -17.25 -5.54
C PRO A 45 -22.68 -17.45 -4.03
N GLU A 46 -22.95 -16.37 -3.30
CA GLU A 46 -23.36 -16.41 -1.89
C GLU A 46 -24.87 -16.63 -1.80
N ALA A 47 -25.33 -17.25 -0.70
CA ALA A 47 -26.75 -17.46 -0.45
C ALA A 47 -27.48 -16.12 -0.22
N VAL A 48 -26.81 -15.17 0.43
CA VAL A 48 -27.27 -13.79 0.65
C VAL A 48 -26.11 -12.82 0.41
N ARG A 49 -26.40 -11.57 0.05
CA ARG A 49 -25.33 -10.59 -0.21
C ARG A 49 -24.53 -10.29 1.06
N GLY A 50 -23.23 -10.56 1.03
CA GLY A 50 -22.34 -10.33 2.17
C GLY A 50 -22.40 -11.46 3.19
N GLU A 51 -22.80 -12.66 2.78
CA GLU A 51 -22.91 -13.85 3.64
C GLU A 51 -21.65 -14.08 4.47
N ARG A 52 -20.46 -14.04 3.86
CA ARG A 52 -19.19 -14.26 4.59
C ARG A 52 -18.95 -13.23 5.69
N ILE A 53 -19.36 -11.98 5.47
CA ILE A 53 -19.23 -10.90 6.45
C ILE A 53 -20.26 -11.08 7.56
N LEU A 54 -21.47 -11.54 7.23
CA LEU A 54 -22.48 -11.89 8.22
C LEU A 54 -22.00 -13.04 9.13
N GLN A 55 -21.36 -14.07 8.55
CA GLN A 55 -20.77 -15.16 9.33
C GLN A 55 -19.67 -14.66 10.28
N GLU A 56 -18.80 -13.76 9.82
CA GLU A 56 -17.81 -13.12 10.69
C GLU A 56 -18.49 -12.33 11.82
N LEU A 57 -19.53 -11.55 11.55
CA LEU A 57 -20.28 -10.85 12.59
C LEU A 57 -20.82 -11.83 13.64
N LEU A 58 -21.38 -12.97 13.21
CA LEU A 58 -21.94 -13.99 14.10
C LEU A 58 -20.89 -14.64 15.04
N THR A 59 -19.60 -14.53 14.73
CA THR A 59 -18.52 -14.95 15.66
C THR A 59 -18.35 -14.00 16.86
N ARG A 60 -18.94 -12.80 16.79
CA ARG A 60 -18.83 -11.77 17.82
C ARG A 60 -19.97 -11.86 18.84
N GLU A 61 -19.73 -11.41 20.05
CA GLU A 61 -20.74 -11.38 21.11
C GLU A 61 -21.68 -10.17 20.95
N PHE A 62 -22.97 -10.44 20.76
CA PHE A 62 -24.08 -9.48 20.77
C PHE A 62 -25.42 -10.23 20.86
N GLN A 63 -26.48 -9.59 21.38
CA GLN A 63 -27.81 -10.20 21.48
C GLN A 63 -28.88 -9.46 20.67
N THR A 64 -28.93 -8.13 20.74
CA THR A 64 -29.87 -7.33 19.94
C THR A 64 -29.22 -6.78 18.69
N VAL A 65 -29.91 -6.87 17.56
CA VAL A 65 -29.41 -6.36 16.28
C VAL A 65 -30.50 -5.59 15.51
N LEU A 66 -30.13 -4.45 14.95
CA LEU A 66 -30.93 -3.74 13.96
C LEU A 66 -30.43 -4.09 12.56
N ASP A 67 -31.28 -4.74 11.76
CA ASP A 67 -31.05 -5.03 10.34
C ASP A 67 -31.63 -3.88 9.49
N ILE A 68 -30.75 -3.06 8.91
CA ILE A 68 -31.13 -1.91 8.08
C ILE A 68 -31.13 -2.31 6.60
N GLY A 69 -32.25 -2.09 5.93
CA GLY A 69 -32.52 -2.53 4.56
C GLY A 69 -32.90 -4.00 4.48
N ALA A 70 -33.71 -4.47 5.44
CA ALA A 70 -33.99 -5.88 5.63
C ALA A 70 -34.70 -6.54 4.42
N GLY A 71 -35.32 -5.76 3.52
CA GLY A 71 -35.89 -6.25 2.26
C GLY A 71 -36.78 -7.49 2.41
N ALA A 72 -36.33 -8.63 1.87
CA ALA A 72 -37.04 -9.90 1.92
C ALA A 72 -36.82 -10.73 3.22
N LEU A 73 -36.11 -10.16 4.21
CA LEU A 73 -35.73 -10.76 5.50
C LEU A 73 -34.70 -11.90 5.44
N GLU A 74 -33.88 -11.97 4.39
CA GLU A 74 -32.90 -13.06 4.27
C GLU A 74 -31.83 -12.99 5.37
N HIS A 75 -31.20 -11.82 5.59
CA HIS A 75 -30.23 -11.63 6.69
C HIS A 75 -30.88 -11.73 8.06
N SER A 76 -32.05 -11.10 8.23
CA SER A 76 -32.86 -11.18 9.45
C SER A 76 -33.12 -12.63 9.87
N SER A 77 -33.46 -13.52 8.92
CA SER A 77 -33.74 -14.93 9.21
C SER A 77 -32.49 -15.65 9.72
N ILE A 78 -31.34 -15.44 9.08
CA ILE A 78 -30.05 -16.02 9.52
C ILE A 78 -29.69 -15.55 10.94
N LEU A 79 -29.89 -14.26 11.24
CA LEU A 79 -29.65 -13.70 12.57
C LEU A 79 -30.59 -14.30 13.63
N ILE A 80 -31.87 -14.49 13.30
CA ILE A 80 -32.85 -15.15 14.18
C ILE A 80 -32.48 -16.61 14.43
N ASP A 81 -32.11 -17.35 13.40
CA ASP A 81 -31.68 -18.76 13.50
C ASP A 81 -30.42 -18.91 14.36
N ALA A 82 -29.56 -17.88 14.38
CA ALA A 82 -28.41 -17.77 15.28
C ALA A 82 -28.78 -17.32 16.71
N GLY A 83 -30.07 -17.24 17.04
CA GLY A 83 -30.59 -16.90 18.37
C GLY A 83 -30.59 -15.41 18.72
N LYS A 84 -30.43 -14.52 17.73
CA LYS A 84 -30.40 -13.07 17.95
C LYS A 84 -31.80 -12.48 18.00
N THR A 85 -31.94 -11.39 18.76
CA THR A 85 -33.16 -10.59 18.80
C THR A 85 -33.07 -9.51 17.72
N VAL A 86 -33.86 -9.65 16.65
CA VAL A 86 -33.78 -8.81 15.46
C VAL A 86 -34.92 -7.80 15.41
N ASP A 87 -34.56 -6.53 15.24
CA ASP A 87 -35.46 -5.50 14.74
C ASP A 87 -35.02 -5.11 13.31
N THR A 88 -35.96 -4.65 12.49
CA THR A 88 -35.68 -4.31 11.08
C THR A 88 -36.06 -2.88 10.75
N CYS A 89 -35.29 -2.22 9.89
CA CYS A 89 -35.63 -0.93 9.30
C CYS A 89 -35.61 -1.05 7.77
N ASP A 90 -36.69 -0.68 7.07
CA ASP A 90 -36.74 -0.69 5.60
C ASP A 90 -37.73 0.37 5.08
N PHE A 91 -37.60 0.82 3.83
CA PHE A 91 -38.59 1.71 3.22
C PHE A 91 -39.94 1.02 2.99
N GLY A 92 -39.97 -0.31 2.92
CA GLY A 92 -41.16 -1.14 2.68
C GLY A 92 -41.68 -1.11 1.24
N THR A 93 -41.11 -0.28 0.37
CA THR A 93 -41.60 -0.02 -0.99
C THR A 93 -40.76 -0.67 -2.10
N SER A 94 -39.59 -1.21 -1.75
CA SER A 94 -38.68 -1.88 -2.69
C SER A 94 -39.26 -3.18 -3.24
N ASP A 95 -38.79 -3.63 -4.40
CA ASP A 95 -39.21 -4.92 -4.97
C ASP A 95 -38.91 -6.11 -4.04
N TYR A 96 -37.82 -6.02 -3.27
CA TYR A 96 -37.45 -7.00 -2.26
C TYR A 96 -38.43 -7.00 -1.07
N ALA A 97 -38.84 -5.83 -0.60
CA ALA A 97 -39.83 -5.71 0.48
C ALA A 97 -41.22 -6.19 0.03
N ARG A 98 -41.57 -6.08 -1.25
CA ARG A 98 -42.86 -6.55 -1.79
C ARG A 98 -43.02 -8.06 -1.80
N VAL A 99 -41.91 -8.80 -1.94
CA VAL A 99 -41.90 -10.28 -1.90
C VAL A 99 -41.70 -10.83 -0.48
N ARG A 100 -41.55 -9.95 0.52
CA ARG A 100 -41.41 -10.29 1.92
C ARG A 100 -42.57 -11.15 2.39
N ARG A 101 -42.25 -12.31 2.99
CA ARG A 101 -43.22 -13.08 3.76
C ARG A 101 -43.23 -12.56 5.19
N ALA A 102 -44.41 -12.41 5.78
CA ALA A 102 -44.53 -12.01 7.17
C ALA A 102 -43.77 -13.00 8.07
N SER A 103 -42.87 -12.49 8.90
CA SER A 103 -42.16 -13.30 9.91
C SER A 103 -42.63 -12.86 11.29
N THR A 104 -43.19 -13.78 12.06
CA THR A 104 -43.62 -13.52 13.45
C THR A 104 -42.43 -13.48 14.43
N GLN A 105 -41.21 -13.67 13.94
CA GLN A 105 -40.00 -13.78 14.76
C GLN A 105 -39.17 -12.49 14.79
N VAL A 106 -39.43 -11.54 13.88
CA VAL A 106 -38.90 -10.18 13.98
C VAL A 106 -39.61 -9.48 15.15
N ARG A 107 -38.84 -8.88 16.06
CA ARG A 107 -39.39 -8.27 17.28
C ARG A 107 -40.05 -6.92 17.01
N LYS A 108 -39.41 -6.03 16.24
CA LYS A 108 -39.99 -4.75 15.79
C LYS A 108 -39.64 -4.47 14.34
N GLU A 109 -40.58 -3.88 13.62
CA GLU A 109 -40.41 -3.43 12.24
C GLU A 109 -40.60 -1.91 12.16
N TYR A 110 -39.59 -1.20 11.65
CA TYR A 110 -39.63 0.23 11.38
C TYR A 110 -39.71 0.45 9.87
N ILE A 111 -40.75 1.15 9.42
CA ILE A 111 -40.98 1.44 8.00
C ILE A 111 -40.77 2.93 7.74
N GLY A 112 -39.74 3.29 6.96
CA GLY A 112 -39.38 4.67 6.66
C GLY A 112 -37.89 4.87 6.38
N ASP A 113 -37.49 6.13 6.20
CA ASP A 113 -36.07 6.50 6.05
C ASP A 113 -35.37 6.38 7.41
N PHE A 114 -34.28 5.59 7.46
CA PHE A 114 -33.48 5.40 8.66
C PHE A 114 -33.01 6.72 9.30
N ASN A 115 -32.70 7.73 8.49
CA ASN A 115 -32.24 9.03 9.00
C ASN A 115 -33.34 9.75 9.79
N ASP A 116 -34.59 9.64 9.33
CA ASP A 116 -35.76 10.32 9.89
C ASP A 116 -36.44 9.54 11.02
N LEU A 117 -36.31 8.21 11.02
CA LEU A 117 -36.92 7.34 12.02
C LEU A 117 -36.28 7.50 13.41
N GLU A 118 -37.10 7.39 14.44
CA GLU A 118 -36.65 7.32 15.83
C GLU A 118 -36.55 5.88 16.31
N PHE A 119 -35.42 5.57 16.96
CA PHE A 119 -35.18 4.26 17.55
C PHE A 119 -35.12 4.43 19.07
N PRO A 120 -36.14 3.97 19.82
CA PRO A 120 -36.18 4.15 21.27
C PRO A 120 -35.12 3.30 22.00
N ASP A 121 -34.70 2.20 21.37
CA ASP A 121 -33.69 1.29 21.89
C ASP A 121 -32.36 1.47 21.16
N LYS A 122 -31.25 1.30 21.89
CA LYS A 122 -29.93 1.09 21.28
C LYS A 122 -29.63 -0.40 21.13
N TYR A 123 -28.88 -0.77 20.10
CA TYR A 123 -28.61 -2.16 19.75
C TYR A 123 -27.17 -2.58 20.08
N ASP A 124 -26.98 -3.84 20.45
CA ASP A 124 -25.65 -4.43 20.63
C ASP A 124 -24.91 -4.52 19.30
N ALA A 125 -25.64 -4.77 18.21
CA ALA A 125 -25.12 -4.75 16.85
C ALA A 125 -26.03 -3.98 15.88
N VAL A 126 -25.45 -3.43 14.82
CA VAL A 126 -26.19 -2.92 13.65
C VAL A 126 -25.63 -3.58 12.39
N TRP A 127 -26.50 -4.20 11.61
CA TRP A 127 -26.18 -4.81 10.32
C TRP A 127 -26.70 -3.93 9.19
N CYS A 128 -25.85 -3.69 8.19
CA CYS A 128 -26.15 -2.81 7.06
C CYS A 128 -25.47 -3.38 5.80
N SER A 129 -26.22 -4.00 4.90
CA SER A 129 -25.68 -4.64 3.70
C SER A 129 -26.23 -4.02 2.43
N HIS A 130 -25.36 -3.47 1.58
CA HIS A 130 -25.71 -2.81 0.31
C HIS A 130 -26.71 -1.65 0.48
N ILE A 131 -26.44 -0.76 1.44
CA ILE A 131 -27.26 0.44 1.73
C ILE A 131 -26.50 1.75 1.50
N LEU A 132 -25.21 1.78 1.82
CA LEU A 132 -24.41 3.01 1.81
C LEU A 132 -24.22 3.57 0.40
N GLU A 133 -24.12 2.72 -0.62
CA GLU A 133 -24.09 3.09 -2.04
C GLU A 133 -25.32 3.89 -2.49
N HIS A 134 -26.44 3.74 -1.79
CA HIS A 134 -27.71 4.40 -2.08
C HIS A 134 -27.90 5.71 -1.30
N GLN A 135 -26.97 6.03 -0.39
CA GLN A 135 -27.06 7.24 0.43
C GLN A 135 -26.45 8.43 -0.31
N VAL A 136 -27.25 9.47 -0.54
CA VAL A 136 -26.78 10.76 -1.11
C VAL A 136 -25.77 11.42 -0.16
N ASN A 137 -25.97 11.28 1.15
CA ASN A 137 -25.01 11.69 2.16
C ASN A 137 -24.67 10.52 3.09
N PRO A 138 -23.66 9.69 2.73
CA PRO A 138 -23.27 8.54 3.53
C PRO A 138 -22.82 8.92 4.95
N ASN A 139 -22.22 10.10 5.14
CA ASN A 139 -21.75 10.51 6.46
C ASN A 139 -22.91 10.87 7.41
N LEU A 140 -24.01 11.44 6.90
CA LEU A 140 -25.23 11.65 7.68
C LEU A 140 -25.79 10.32 8.21
N PHE A 141 -25.89 9.32 7.31
CA PHE A 141 -26.33 7.97 7.66
C PHE A 141 -25.44 7.34 8.72
N LEU A 142 -24.12 7.41 8.57
CA LEU A 142 -23.17 6.86 9.53
C LEU A 142 -23.21 7.58 10.89
N ARG A 143 -23.42 8.90 10.91
CA ARG A 143 -23.62 9.65 12.16
C ARG A 143 -24.90 9.23 12.88
N LYS A 144 -25.97 8.96 12.15
CA LYS A 144 -27.20 8.37 12.72
C LYS A 144 -26.93 6.96 13.24
N LEU A 145 -26.18 6.14 12.49
CA LEU A 145 -25.79 4.80 12.91
C LEU A 145 -25.05 4.83 14.26
N HIS A 146 -24.16 5.79 14.44
CA HIS A 146 -23.44 6.04 15.68
C HIS A 146 -24.36 6.33 16.90
N THR A 147 -25.57 6.88 16.70
CA THR A 147 -26.51 7.14 17.81
C THR A 147 -27.36 5.93 18.19
N VAL A 148 -27.61 5.01 17.25
CA VAL A 148 -28.47 3.83 17.47
C VAL A 148 -27.69 2.61 17.99
N VAL A 149 -26.38 2.54 17.75
CA VAL A 149 -25.55 1.48 18.35
C VAL A 149 -25.14 1.85 19.78
N LYS A 150 -25.19 0.88 20.69
CA LYS A 150 -24.71 1.03 22.08
C LYS A 150 -23.23 1.42 22.09
N ASP A 151 -22.80 2.07 23.16
CA ASP A 151 -21.37 2.23 23.41
C ASP A 151 -20.76 0.85 23.59
N ASP A 152 -19.59 0.60 22.99
CA ASP A 152 -18.97 -0.72 22.85
C ASP A 152 -19.77 -1.76 22.03
N GLY A 153 -20.88 -1.34 21.40
CA GLY A 153 -21.62 -2.16 20.44
C GLY A 153 -20.89 -2.30 19.10
N ILE A 154 -21.42 -3.13 18.21
CA ILE A 154 -20.77 -3.49 16.94
C ILE A 154 -21.56 -2.92 15.77
N ILE A 155 -20.86 -2.43 14.76
CA ILE A 155 -21.46 -2.07 13.48
C ILE A 155 -20.82 -2.95 12.41
N ALA A 156 -21.64 -3.50 11.53
CA ALA A 156 -21.20 -4.33 10.42
C ALA A 156 -21.81 -3.79 9.13
N ILE A 157 -20.96 -3.33 8.23
CA ILE A 157 -21.35 -2.66 7.00
C ILE A 157 -20.75 -3.40 5.81
N VAL A 158 -21.59 -3.69 4.81
CA VAL A 158 -21.18 -4.28 3.53
C VAL A 158 -21.52 -3.31 2.40
N VAL A 159 -20.54 -3.02 1.55
CA VAL A 159 -20.70 -2.18 0.36
C VAL A 159 -20.12 -2.86 -0.87
N PRO A 160 -20.64 -2.54 -2.07
CA PRO A 160 -20.06 -3.01 -3.32
C PRO A 160 -18.76 -2.23 -3.63
N PRO A 161 -17.77 -2.85 -4.32
CA PRO A 161 -16.59 -2.14 -4.78
C PRO A 161 -16.94 -1.13 -5.87
N ARG A 162 -16.06 -0.14 -6.05
CA ARG A 162 -16.22 0.90 -7.08
C ARG A 162 -16.35 0.26 -8.48
N LYS A 163 -17.25 0.84 -9.27
CA LYS A 163 -17.54 0.41 -10.65
C LYS A 163 -17.21 1.53 -11.62
N PRO A 164 -16.71 1.22 -12.83
CA PRO A 164 -16.45 2.23 -13.86
C PRO A 164 -17.72 2.67 -14.61
N PHE A 165 -18.89 2.09 -14.29
CA PHE A 165 -20.17 2.36 -14.94
C PHE A 165 -21.25 2.72 -13.91
N ILE A 166 -22.27 3.45 -14.38
CA ILE A 166 -23.45 3.82 -13.59
C ILE A 166 -24.25 2.56 -13.28
N VAL A 167 -24.70 2.43 -12.04
CA VAL A 167 -25.63 1.39 -11.59
C VAL A 167 -26.83 2.10 -10.98
N ASP A 168 -28.02 1.67 -11.39
CA ASP A 168 -29.26 2.30 -10.93
C ASP A 168 -29.34 2.30 -9.40
N GLY A 169 -29.73 3.44 -8.83
CA GLY A 169 -29.75 3.71 -7.39
C GLY A 169 -28.39 3.86 -6.70
N HIS A 170 -27.25 3.45 -7.29
CA HIS A 170 -25.93 3.62 -6.67
C HIS A 170 -25.43 5.06 -6.94
N VAL A 171 -25.42 5.89 -5.90
CA VAL A 171 -25.03 7.31 -5.95
C VAL A 171 -23.68 7.58 -5.28
N SER A 172 -23.06 6.57 -4.67
CA SER A 172 -21.70 6.64 -4.13
C SER A 172 -20.86 5.40 -4.50
N LEU A 173 -19.53 5.58 -4.52
CA LEU A 173 -18.55 4.55 -4.88
C LEU A 173 -17.66 4.23 -3.69
N TRP A 174 -17.34 2.95 -3.52
CA TRP A 174 -16.60 2.49 -2.35
C TRP A 174 -15.33 1.73 -2.72
N ASN A 175 -14.25 2.08 -2.03
CA ASN A 175 -13.18 1.15 -1.68
C ASN A 175 -13.12 1.10 -0.15
N ALA A 176 -12.31 0.21 0.42
CA ALA A 176 -12.29 0.05 1.86
C ALA A 176 -11.63 1.23 2.60
N GLY A 177 -10.69 1.96 1.99
CA GLY A 177 -10.16 3.19 2.57
C GLY A 177 -11.21 4.31 2.66
N LEU A 178 -12.04 4.48 1.62
CA LEU A 178 -13.17 5.41 1.63
C LEU A 178 -14.19 5.03 2.70
N LEU A 179 -14.53 3.74 2.82
CA LEU A 179 -15.44 3.26 3.87
C LEU A 179 -14.90 3.60 5.26
N MET A 180 -13.60 3.33 5.50
CA MET A 180 -12.96 3.65 6.77
C MET A 180 -12.91 5.16 7.04
N TYR A 181 -12.60 5.96 6.01
CA TYR A 181 -12.53 7.41 6.15
C TYR A 181 -13.88 8.01 6.51
N HIS A 182 -14.96 7.54 5.86
CA HIS A 182 -16.32 7.96 6.18
C HIS A 182 -16.74 7.59 7.62
N LEU A 183 -16.29 6.45 8.15
CA LEU A 183 -16.51 6.05 9.54
C LEU A 183 -15.81 6.99 10.52
N VAL A 184 -14.53 7.28 10.30
CA VAL A 184 -13.77 8.22 11.14
C VAL A 184 -14.42 9.61 11.13
N LEU A 185 -14.81 10.13 9.95
CA LEU A 185 -15.53 11.40 9.82
C LEU A 185 -16.90 11.43 10.50
N ALA A 186 -17.52 10.25 10.68
CA ALA A 186 -18.78 10.10 11.40
C ALA A 186 -18.59 9.99 12.94
N GLY A 187 -17.35 9.94 13.43
CA GLY A 187 -17.02 9.95 14.85
C GLY A 187 -16.59 8.59 15.42
N PHE A 188 -16.48 7.55 14.58
CA PHE A 188 -15.98 6.24 15.00
C PHE A 188 -14.45 6.26 15.12
N ASP A 189 -13.92 5.97 16.30
CA ASP A 189 -12.50 5.68 16.47
C ASP A 189 -12.23 4.26 15.96
N CYS A 190 -11.59 4.18 14.80
CA CYS A 190 -11.29 2.94 14.09
C CYS A 190 -9.86 2.45 14.36
N SER A 191 -9.15 3.02 15.34
CA SER A 191 -7.74 2.71 15.59
C SER A 191 -7.47 1.29 16.08
N ARG A 192 -8.49 0.62 16.64
CA ARG A 192 -8.44 -0.76 17.16
C ARG A 192 -9.81 -1.42 17.04
N ASP A 193 -9.86 -2.75 17.19
CA ASP A 193 -11.09 -3.56 17.15
C ASP A 193 -11.91 -3.35 15.87
N VAL A 194 -11.18 -3.24 14.76
CA VAL A 194 -11.71 -3.11 13.42
C VAL A 194 -11.29 -4.31 12.60
N TRP A 195 -12.27 -4.89 11.92
CA TRP A 195 -12.05 -5.89 10.89
C TRP A 195 -12.54 -5.30 9.58
N ILE A 196 -11.66 -5.17 8.59
CA ILE A 196 -12.05 -4.76 7.24
C ILE A 196 -11.49 -5.76 6.23
N ARG A 197 -12.37 -6.24 5.37
CA ARG A 197 -12.04 -7.25 4.37
C ARG A 197 -12.78 -6.99 3.08
N GLN A 198 -12.22 -7.50 2.01
CA GLN A 198 -12.98 -7.66 0.79
C GLN A 198 -13.00 -9.12 0.38
N TYR A 199 -14.21 -9.63 0.25
CA TYR A 199 -14.51 -10.96 -0.22
C TYR A 199 -15.29 -10.84 -1.52
N ASP A 200 -14.70 -11.27 -2.64
CA ASP A 200 -15.38 -11.27 -3.94
C ASP A 200 -15.97 -9.88 -4.29
N TYR A 201 -17.30 -9.82 -4.44
CA TYR A 201 -18.09 -8.61 -4.72
C TYR A 201 -18.31 -7.70 -3.50
N ASN A 202 -17.92 -8.09 -2.30
CA ASN A 202 -18.32 -7.42 -1.08
C ASN A 202 -17.11 -6.85 -0.33
N ILE A 203 -17.13 -5.55 -0.07
CA ILE A 203 -16.27 -4.92 0.93
C ILE A 203 -17.04 -4.90 2.25
N GLY A 204 -16.50 -5.55 3.27
CA GLY A 204 -17.07 -5.60 4.61
C GLY A 204 -16.21 -4.90 5.64
N VAL A 205 -16.83 -4.18 6.56
CA VAL A 205 -16.20 -3.67 7.77
C VAL A 205 -17.03 -4.04 8.99
N ILE A 206 -16.37 -4.48 10.05
CA ILE A 206 -16.94 -4.68 11.37
C ILE A 206 -16.14 -3.83 12.35
N VAL A 207 -16.81 -2.88 13.00
CA VAL A 207 -16.19 -1.94 13.95
C VAL A 207 -16.88 -2.06 15.29
N ARG A 208 -16.10 -2.25 16.35
CA ARG A 208 -16.58 -2.03 17.71
C ARG A 208 -16.61 -0.53 17.99
N LYS A 209 -17.78 0.00 18.28
CA LYS A 209 -18.03 1.43 18.42
C LYS A 209 -17.22 1.99 19.58
N ARG A 210 -16.35 2.94 19.23
CA ARG A 210 -15.66 3.83 20.15
C ARG A 210 -15.81 5.26 19.65
N ASN A 211 -16.00 6.19 20.59
CA ASN A 211 -16.25 7.58 20.26
C ASN A 211 -14.93 8.33 20.15
N ILE A 212 -14.77 9.15 19.11
CA ILE A 212 -13.72 10.17 19.09
C ILE A 212 -14.18 11.38 19.93
N PRO A 213 -13.45 11.77 20.99
CA PRO A 213 -13.84 12.92 21.80
C PRO A 213 -13.89 14.22 20.96
N PRO A 214 -14.92 15.08 21.10
CA PRO A 214 -15.06 16.32 20.30
C PRO A 214 -13.93 17.35 20.46
N ASP A 215 -13.18 17.26 21.55
CA ASP A 215 -11.98 18.06 21.84
C ASP A 215 -10.71 17.47 21.18
N VAL A 216 -10.72 16.18 20.86
CA VAL A 216 -9.61 15.45 20.22
C VAL A 216 -9.78 15.37 18.70
N PHE A 217 -11.02 15.48 18.20
CA PHE A 217 -11.33 15.50 16.77
C PHE A 217 -10.83 16.82 16.13
N PRO A 218 -10.02 16.77 15.04
CA PRO A 218 -9.51 17.96 14.38
C PRO A 218 -10.64 18.89 13.90
N ARG A 219 -10.58 20.17 14.30
CA ARG A 219 -11.61 21.17 13.94
C ARG A 219 -11.28 21.95 12.66
N ASP A 220 -10.06 21.81 12.17
CA ASP A 220 -9.47 22.51 11.05
C ASP A 220 -9.34 21.62 9.80
N LEU A 221 -10.22 20.62 9.66
CA LEU A 221 -10.31 19.83 8.42
C LEU A 221 -10.78 20.73 7.28
N CYS A 222 -10.05 20.75 6.17
CA CYS A 222 -10.37 21.58 5.01
C CYS A 222 -11.05 20.81 3.87
N MET A 223 -11.26 19.51 4.05
CA MET A 223 -11.74 18.58 3.02
C MET A 223 -10.81 18.55 1.81
N ASP A 224 -9.50 18.69 2.07
CA ASP A 224 -8.44 18.74 1.08
C ASP A 224 -7.16 18.07 1.64
N THR A 225 -6.07 18.22 0.92
CA THR A 225 -4.75 17.67 1.18
C THR A 225 -4.29 17.99 2.61
N GLY A 226 -3.97 16.93 3.37
CA GLY A 226 -3.49 17.04 4.76
C GLY A 226 -4.42 16.39 5.79
N ASP A 227 -5.71 16.27 5.48
CA ASP A 227 -6.71 15.80 6.46
C ASP A 227 -6.51 14.34 6.90
N LEU A 228 -6.07 13.47 5.99
CA LEU A 228 -5.75 12.08 6.33
C LEU A 228 -4.62 11.99 7.37
N GLN A 229 -3.63 12.89 7.33
CA GLN A 229 -2.56 12.92 8.32
C GLN A 229 -3.08 13.37 9.69
N LYS A 230 -3.97 14.36 9.71
CA LYS A 230 -4.60 14.85 10.95
C LYS A 230 -5.46 13.77 11.62
N LEU A 231 -6.06 12.90 10.80
CA LEU A 231 -6.95 11.83 11.26
C LEU A 231 -6.26 10.48 11.45
N ALA A 232 -5.00 10.32 11.03
CA ALA A 232 -4.28 9.04 10.98
C ALA A 232 -4.35 8.22 12.28
N LYS A 233 -4.33 8.89 13.44
CA LYS A 233 -4.40 8.25 14.76
C LYS A 233 -5.71 7.49 15.05
N PHE A 234 -6.76 7.76 14.27
CA PHE A 234 -8.08 7.11 14.38
C PHE A 234 -8.27 5.98 13.37
N PHE A 235 -7.27 5.69 12.55
CA PHE A 235 -7.25 4.54 11.65
C PHE A 235 -6.44 3.40 12.28
N PRO A 236 -6.66 2.15 11.85
CA PRO A 236 -5.78 1.05 12.24
C PRO A 236 -4.31 1.41 11.96
N ALA A 237 -3.42 1.16 12.91
CA ALA A 237 -2.00 1.54 12.80
C ALA A 237 -1.29 0.92 11.59
N ASP A 238 -1.85 -0.16 11.09
CA ASP A 238 -1.36 -0.91 9.97
C ASP A 238 -1.83 -0.26 8.63
N LEU A 239 -2.82 0.63 8.64
CA LEU A 239 -3.33 1.34 7.45
C LEU A 239 -2.40 2.50 7.03
N ASP A 240 -1.97 2.52 5.76
CA ASP A 240 -1.22 3.67 5.22
C ASP A 240 -2.14 4.85 4.89
N MET A 241 -2.12 5.84 5.78
CA MET A 241 -2.86 7.10 5.66
C MET A 241 -1.95 8.29 5.29
N SER A 242 -0.79 8.01 4.69
CA SER A 242 0.14 9.04 4.23
C SER A 242 -0.39 9.82 3.02
N LYS A 243 0.21 11.00 2.78
CA LYS A 243 -0.20 11.89 1.70
C LYS A 243 0.10 11.22 0.36
N GLY A 244 -0.92 11.04 -0.47
CA GLY A 244 -0.81 10.31 -1.74
C GLY A 244 -1.27 8.84 -1.68
N SER A 245 -1.67 8.35 -0.50
CA SER A 245 -2.41 7.08 -0.39
C SER A 245 -3.73 7.18 -1.17
N ASN A 246 -3.99 6.20 -2.03
CA ASN A 246 -5.20 6.18 -2.88
C ASN A 246 -6.39 5.47 -2.21
N GLY A 247 -6.27 5.12 -0.92
CA GLY A 247 -7.32 4.44 -0.16
C GLY A 247 -7.63 3.00 -0.61
N ASP A 248 -6.87 2.43 -1.55
CA ASP A 248 -6.96 1.01 -1.85
C ASP A 248 -6.13 0.22 -0.84
N ILE A 249 -6.73 0.02 0.32
CA ILE A 249 -6.10 -0.66 1.46
C ILE A 249 -5.86 -2.15 1.18
N PHE A 250 -6.40 -2.69 0.07
CA PHE A 250 -6.22 -4.07 -0.38
C PHE A 250 -5.23 -4.22 -1.54
N ALA A 251 -4.78 -3.10 -2.15
CA ALA A 251 -3.72 -3.12 -3.17
C ALA A 251 -2.34 -3.48 -2.60
N TYR A 252 -2.21 -3.52 -1.28
CA TYR A 252 -1.09 -4.13 -0.59
C TYR A 252 -1.61 -5.34 0.19
N PRO A 253 -1.54 -6.57 -0.38
CA PRO A 253 -1.36 -7.70 0.50
C PRO A 253 -0.13 -7.38 1.36
N ARG A 254 -0.34 -7.10 2.65
CA ARG A 254 0.66 -7.48 3.64
C ARG A 254 0.69 -8.98 3.61
N ASP A 255 1.50 -9.50 2.70
CA ASP A 255 1.97 -10.85 2.82
C ASP A 255 2.70 -10.92 4.18
N THR A 256 2.13 -11.64 5.12
CA THR A 256 2.72 -11.88 6.45
C THR A 256 4.04 -12.63 6.36
N SER A 257 4.46 -13.09 5.18
CA SER A 257 5.83 -13.51 4.91
C SER A 257 6.86 -12.35 4.96
N VAL A 258 6.41 -11.09 4.99
CA VAL A 258 7.28 -9.90 4.98
C VAL A 258 7.61 -9.39 6.39
N ALA A 259 7.01 -9.94 7.45
CA ALA A 259 7.45 -9.67 8.83
C ALA A 259 8.89 -10.15 9.11
N SER A 260 9.47 -10.94 8.22
CA SER A 260 10.85 -11.45 8.33
C SER A 260 11.77 -11.05 7.17
N MET A 261 11.37 -10.19 6.23
CA MET A 261 12.25 -9.84 5.11
C MET A 261 13.41 -8.99 5.62
N LYS A 262 14.58 -9.62 5.79
CA LYS A 262 15.79 -8.91 6.19
C LYS A 262 16.37 -8.20 4.96
N ILE A 263 16.35 -6.87 4.97
CA ILE A 263 16.83 -6.02 3.86
C ILE A 263 18.19 -5.43 4.23
N ALA A 264 19.16 -5.50 3.32
CA ALA A 264 20.42 -4.76 3.41
C ALA A 264 20.56 -3.73 2.29
N ILE A 265 21.32 -2.66 2.55
CA ILE A 265 21.75 -1.70 1.53
C ILE A 265 23.15 -2.09 1.04
N LEU A 266 23.31 -2.14 -0.28
CA LEU A 266 24.59 -2.34 -0.96
C LEU A 266 24.94 -1.07 -1.73
N ILE A 267 26.13 -0.53 -1.49
CA ILE A 267 26.63 0.66 -2.19
C ILE A 267 27.78 0.25 -3.09
N PRO A 268 27.55 0.00 -4.39
CA PRO A 268 28.63 -0.36 -5.30
C PRO A 268 29.51 0.85 -5.59
N ALA A 269 30.82 0.67 -5.42
CA ALA A 269 31.84 1.66 -5.75
C ALA A 269 33.02 0.99 -6.44
N ARG A 270 33.54 1.61 -7.50
CA ARG A 270 34.74 1.16 -8.21
C ARG A 270 35.78 2.25 -8.22
N TYR A 271 37.05 1.87 -8.18
CA TYR A 271 38.14 2.84 -8.32
C TYR A 271 38.26 3.33 -9.77
N ASN A 272 38.16 2.40 -10.73
CA ASN A 272 38.32 2.66 -12.16
C ASN A 272 37.01 3.17 -12.79
N SER A 273 36.75 4.46 -12.66
CA SER A 273 35.74 5.18 -13.45
C SER A 273 36.41 5.91 -14.61
N THR A 274 36.01 5.61 -15.84
CA THR A 274 36.63 6.14 -17.07
C THR A 274 36.54 7.67 -17.16
N ARG A 275 35.41 8.24 -16.73
CA ARG A 275 35.15 9.69 -16.79
C ARG A 275 35.64 10.45 -15.56
N PHE A 276 35.82 9.76 -14.44
CA PHE A 276 36.26 10.37 -13.18
C PHE A 276 37.07 9.35 -12.36
N PRO A 277 38.37 9.17 -12.65
CA PRO A 277 39.22 8.22 -11.93
C PRO A 277 39.27 8.53 -10.43
N GLY A 278 39.13 7.51 -9.58
CA GLY A 278 39.13 7.68 -8.13
C GLY A 278 37.88 8.39 -7.57
N LYS A 279 36.80 8.51 -8.37
CA LYS A 279 35.54 9.19 -8.01
C LYS A 279 35.03 8.85 -6.61
N ALA A 280 34.98 7.57 -6.24
CA ALA A 280 34.51 7.13 -4.92
C ALA A 280 35.32 7.72 -3.74
N LEU A 281 36.61 7.96 -3.94
CA LEU A 281 37.54 8.53 -2.95
C LEU A 281 37.62 10.07 -3.02
N HIS A 282 37.01 10.69 -4.03
CA HIS A 282 36.99 12.13 -4.16
C HIS A 282 36.27 12.74 -2.94
N LYS A 283 36.86 13.79 -2.37
CA LYS A 283 36.36 14.39 -1.14
C LYS A 283 35.33 15.46 -1.43
N LEU A 284 34.13 15.29 -0.89
CA LEU A 284 33.07 16.29 -0.85
C LEU A 284 33.08 16.90 0.55
N ASN A 285 33.41 18.19 0.67
CA ASN A 285 33.59 18.88 1.96
C ASN A 285 34.53 18.11 2.93
N GLY A 286 35.61 17.54 2.40
CA GLY A 286 36.61 16.79 3.18
C GLY A 286 36.29 15.31 3.42
N ILE A 287 35.07 14.85 3.10
CA ILE A 287 34.64 13.45 3.29
C ILE A 287 34.65 12.72 1.95
N PRO A 288 35.28 11.53 1.82
CA PRO A 288 35.21 10.73 0.60
C PRO A 288 33.75 10.45 0.20
N MET A 289 33.41 10.63 -1.08
CA MET A 289 32.03 10.56 -1.57
C MET A 289 31.35 9.23 -1.20
N ALA A 290 32.03 8.09 -1.38
CA ALA A 290 31.47 6.79 -1.02
C ALA A 290 31.14 6.67 0.49
N LYS A 291 32.00 7.23 1.36
CA LYS A 291 31.77 7.27 2.81
C LYS A 291 30.59 8.16 3.17
N LEU A 292 30.44 9.26 2.43
CA LEU A 292 29.35 10.20 2.62
C LEU A 292 27.99 9.56 2.24
N VAL A 293 27.91 8.82 1.13
CA VAL A 293 26.73 8.02 0.75
C VAL A 293 26.44 6.93 1.79
N TYR A 294 27.48 6.20 2.22
CA TYR A 294 27.36 5.18 3.26
C TYR A 294 26.74 5.73 4.53
N SER A 295 27.22 6.88 5.02
CA SER A 295 26.71 7.48 6.27
C SER A 295 25.22 7.86 6.17
N ARG A 296 24.76 8.28 4.98
CA ARG A 296 23.33 8.56 4.74
C ARG A 296 22.48 7.30 4.69
N CYS A 297 23.02 6.23 4.10
CA CYS A 297 22.34 4.93 4.08
C CYS A 297 22.26 4.32 5.48
N GLU A 298 23.34 4.38 6.26
CA GLU A 298 23.38 3.87 7.64
C GLU A 298 22.37 4.57 8.57
N ALA A 299 22.17 5.88 8.37
CA ALA A 299 21.19 6.67 9.13
C ALA A 299 19.73 6.20 8.94
N THR A 300 19.44 5.36 7.95
CA THR A 300 18.10 4.75 7.75
C THR A 300 17.81 3.60 8.72
N GLY A 301 18.83 3.04 9.37
CA GLY A 301 18.72 1.87 10.25
C GLY A 301 18.76 0.53 9.54
N PHE A 302 18.93 0.49 8.21
CA PHE A 302 19.23 -0.76 7.49
C PHE A 302 20.70 -1.13 7.61
N ASP A 303 20.99 -2.43 7.73
CA ASP A 303 22.36 -2.94 7.60
C ASP A 303 22.91 -2.51 6.23
N THR A 304 24.04 -1.80 6.25
CA THR A 304 24.58 -1.11 5.07
C THR A 304 26.00 -1.59 4.80
N PHE A 305 26.30 -1.90 3.54
CA PHE A 305 27.61 -2.38 3.12
C PHE A 305 28.15 -1.56 1.94
N LEU A 306 29.38 -1.08 2.07
CA LEU A 306 30.13 -0.53 0.94
C LEU A 306 30.77 -1.67 0.14
N VAL A 307 30.46 -1.77 -1.14
CA VAL A 307 30.87 -2.90 -1.98
C VAL A 307 31.87 -2.45 -3.04
N SER A 308 33.08 -2.99 -3.04
CA SER A 308 34.13 -2.57 -3.97
C SER A 308 35.11 -3.68 -4.34
N ASP A 309 35.86 -3.48 -5.42
CA ASP A 309 37.04 -4.26 -5.82
C ASP A 309 38.37 -3.65 -5.31
N ASP A 310 38.31 -2.52 -4.61
CA ASP A 310 39.48 -1.79 -4.14
C ASP A 310 39.54 -1.71 -2.61
N ALA A 311 40.66 -2.14 -2.04
CA ALA A 311 40.88 -2.13 -0.59
C ALA A 311 40.78 -0.72 0.00
N ARG A 312 41.25 0.31 -0.72
CA ARG A 312 41.23 1.70 -0.24
C ARG A 312 39.81 2.23 -0.10
N ILE A 313 38.87 1.71 -0.90
CA ILE A 313 37.44 2.06 -0.80
C ILE A 313 36.81 1.27 0.35
N CYS A 314 37.09 -0.03 0.46
CA CYS A 314 36.56 -0.86 1.55
C CYS A 314 37.00 -0.36 2.94
N GLU A 315 38.24 0.10 3.07
CA GLU A 315 38.83 0.66 4.30
C GLU A 315 38.17 1.97 4.78
N LEU A 316 37.27 2.59 3.99
CA LEU A 316 36.58 3.82 4.38
C LEU A 316 35.58 3.63 5.53
N VAL A 317 35.05 2.40 5.67
CA VAL A 317 33.95 2.01 6.57
C VAL A 317 34.20 0.63 7.17
N GLU A 318 33.54 0.32 8.27
CA GLU A 318 33.65 -0.99 8.92
C GLU A 318 32.93 -2.08 8.12
N ASN A 319 31.67 -1.81 7.71
CA ASN A 319 30.87 -2.75 6.93
C ASN A 319 31.15 -2.58 5.44
N SER A 320 32.10 -3.36 4.93
CA SER A 320 32.40 -3.43 3.51
C SER A 320 32.48 -4.87 2.99
N VAL A 321 32.24 -5.05 1.70
CA VAL A 321 32.34 -6.34 1.02
C VAL A 321 33.27 -6.20 -0.19
N MET A 322 34.38 -6.94 -0.16
CA MET A 322 35.29 -7.05 -1.29
C MET A 322 34.67 -7.92 -2.38
N THR A 323 34.74 -7.46 -3.63
CA THR A 323 34.22 -8.14 -4.82
C THR A 323 35.30 -8.23 -5.90
N SER A 324 35.09 -9.06 -6.91
CA SER A 324 35.97 -9.20 -8.07
C SER A 324 36.02 -7.90 -8.88
N SER A 325 37.17 -7.64 -9.50
CA SER A 325 37.32 -6.60 -10.51
C SER A 325 36.59 -6.92 -11.83
N ASP A 326 36.13 -8.17 -12.01
CA ASP A 326 35.47 -8.63 -13.23
C ASP A 326 33.97 -8.30 -13.28
N CYS A 327 33.42 -7.71 -12.21
CA CYS A 327 32.05 -7.23 -12.17
C CYS A 327 31.83 -6.12 -13.23
N GLU A 328 31.03 -6.42 -14.23
CA GLU A 328 30.77 -5.54 -15.39
C GLU A 328 30.13 -4.18 -15.03
N ASN A 329 29.28 -4.14 -14.00
CA ASN A 329 28.54 -2.95 -13.58
C ASN A 329 28.13 -3.02 -12.10
N GLY A 330 27.42 -1.99 -11.64
CA GLY A 330 27.03 -1.84 -10.23
C GLY A 330 26.06 -2.94 -9.77
N THR A 331 25.10 -3.31 -10.62
CA THR A 331 24.16 -4.39 -10.31
C THR A 331 24.86 -5.76 -10.21
N ALA A 332 25.77 -6.08 -11.13
CA ALA A 332 26.55 -7.32 -11.08
C ALA A 332 27.41 -7.41 -9.80
N ARG A 333 27.99 -6.29 -9.40
CA ARG A 333 28.77 -6.16 -8.15
C ARG A 333 27.91 -6.39 -6.92
N CYS A 334 26.72 -5.79 -6.88
CA CYS A 334 25.75 -6.04 -5.80
C CYS A 334 25.35 -7.51 -5.75
N ALA A 335 25.13 -8.16 -6.91
CA ALA A 335 24.79 -9.58 -6.97
C ALA A 335 25.92 -10.47 -6.45
N GLU A 336 27.18 -10.13 -6.71
CA GLU A 336 28.32 -10.84 -6.15
C GLU A 336 28.42 -10.68 -4.63
N ALA A 337 28.34 -9.45 -4.11
CA ALA A 337 28.37 -9.19 -2.68
C ALA A 337 27.22 -9.85 -1.92
N ALA A 338 26.02 -9.84 -2.48
CA ALA A 338 24.85 -10.48 -1.90
C ALA A 338 25.01 -12.01 -1.71
N ARG A 339 25.92 -12.68 -2.45
CA ARG A 339 26.25 -14.10 -2.21
C ARG A 339 27.05 -14.32 -0.92
N GLN A 340 27.76 -13.30 -0.44
CA GLN A 340 28.51 -13.32 0.81
C GLN A 340 27.63 -12.98 2.03
N LEU A 341 26.38 -12.56 1.79
CA LEU A 341 25.42 -12.12 2.81
C LEU A 341 24.15 -13.01 2.79
N PRO A 342 24.27 -14.31 3.15
CA PRO A 342 23.20 -15.29 3.00
C PRO A 342 21.98 -15.04 3.90
N GLU A 343 22.10 -14.23 4.95
CA GLU A 343 21.07 -13.94 5.94
C GLU A 343 20.03 -12.89 5.49
N TYR A 344 20.26 -12.21 4.36
CA TYR A 344 19.33 -11.22 3.82
C TYR A 344 18.47 -11.79 2.70
N ASP A 345 17.21 -11.35 2.66
CA ASP A 345 16.19 -11.78 1.71
C ASP A 345 16.05 -10.82 0.53
N ALA A 346 16.45 -9.57 0.72
CA ALA A 346 16.38 -8.52 -0.28
C ALA A 346 17.49 -7.48 -0.08
N PHE A 347 17.78 -6.75 -1.15
CA PHE A 347 18.86 -5.77 -1.19
C PHE A 347 18.40 -4.49 -1.85
N ILE A 348 18.86 -3.35 -1.34
CA ILE A 348 18.70 -2.04 -1.97
C ILE A 348 20.07 -1.62 -2.50
N ASN A 349 20.19 -1.45 -3.81
CA ASN A 349 21.36 -0.87 -4.47
C ASN A 349 21.23 0.65 -4.47
N VAL A 350 22.10 1.33 -3.71
CA VAL A 350 22.24 2.79 -3.73
C VAL A 350 23.57 3.13 -4.38
N GLN A 351 23.54 3.86 -5.51
CA GLN A 351 24.78 4.18 -6.23
C GLN A 351 25.69 5.06 -5.37
N GLY A 352 27.00 4.72 -5.35
CA GLY A 352 28.01 5.45 -4.57
C GLY A 352 28.28 6.89 -5.04
N ASP A 353 27.58 7.35 -6.08
CA ASP A 353 27.68 8.69 -6.66
C ASP A 353 26.40 9.55 -6.47
N MET A 354 25.49 9.10 -5.61
CA MET A 354 24.32 9.87 -5.18
C MET A 354 24.55 10.47 -3.79
N PRO A 355 25.44 11.48 -3.61
CA PRO A 355 25.70 12.04 -2.30
C PRO A 355 24.41 12.54 -1.65
N ASP A 356 23.47 13.11 -2.39
CA ASP A 356 22.26 13.69 -1.80
C ASP A 356 21.11 12.69 -1.56
N ILE A 357 21.36 11.38 -1.69
CA ILE A 357 20.33 10.36 -1.43
C ILE A 357 19.68 10.55 -0.06
N THR A 358 18.36 10.51 0.00
CA THR A 358 17.62 10.74 1.25
C THR A 358 17.00 9.46 1.79
N SER A 359 16.77 9.42 3.10
CA SER A 359 16.12 8.30 3.77
C SER A 359 14.73 8.03 3.22
N GLU A 360 13.99 9.06 2.80
CA GLU A 360 12.66 8.92 2.20
C GLU A 360 12.71 8.15 0.88
N VAL A 361 13.71 8.41 0.03
CA VAL A 361 13.89 7.70 -1.24
C VAL A 361 14.21 6.22 -0.98
N ILE A 362 15.15 5.94 -0.07
CA ILE A 362 15.52 4.57 0.31
C ILE A 362 14.32 3.82 0.89
N GLN A 363 13.58 4.46 1.80
CA GLN A 363 12.40 3.86 2.43
C GLN A 363 11.27 3.61 1.42
N ALA A 364 11.09 4.49 0.42
CA ALA A 364 10.11 4.27 -0.64
C ALA A 364 10.43 3.01 -1.47
N VAL A 365 11.71 2.80 -1.80
CA VAL A 365 12.17 1.59 -2.50
C VAL A 365 12.01 0.34 -1.62
N ALA A 366 12.41 0.42 -0.33
CA ALA A 366 12.22 -0.65 0.65
C ALA A 366 10.75 -1.04 0.80
N ASN A 367 9.86 -0.06 0.85
CA ASN A 367 8.42 -0.28 0.94
C ASN A 367 7.88 -0.97 -0.32
N GLY A 368 8.36 -0.57 -1.51
CA GLY A 368 7.99 -1.21 -2.76
C GLY A 368 8.38 -2.69 -2.82
N LEU A 369 9.50 -3.07 -2.19
CA LEU A 369 10.02 -4.43 -2.16
C LEU A 369 9.12 -5.41 -1.39
N ARG A 370 8.25 -4.89 -0.52
CA ARG A 370 7.28 -5.72 0.21
C ARG A 370 6.35 -6.49 -0.74
N ALA A 371 5.93 -5.86 -1.84
CA ALA A 371 4.99 -6.43 -2.80
C ALA A 371 5.61 -6.79 -4.17
N HIS A 372 6.85 -6.35 -4.42
CA HIS A 372 7.48 -6.47 -5.74
C HIS A 372 8.90 -7.03 -5.62
N GLU A 373 9.34 -7.77 -6.63
CA GLU A 373 10.67 -8.38 -6.64
C GLU A 373 11.77 -7.45 -7.17
N LEU A 374 11.38 -6.41 -7.89
CA LEU A 374 12.24 -5.42 -8.52
C LEU A 374 11.55 -4.05 -8.47
N VAL A 375 12.23 -3.06 -7.91
CA VAL A 375 11.71 -1.71 -7.66
C VAL A 375 12.75 -0.67 -8.04
N THR A 376 12.34 0.46 -8.61
CA THR A 376 13.16 1.66 -8.79
C THR A 376 12.35 2.91 -8.45
N ALA A 377 13.03 4.04 -8.24
CA ALA A 377 12.42 5.33 -7.96
C ALA A 377 12.54 6.31 -9.14
N TYR A 378 11.62 7.28 -9.18
CA TYR A 378 11.69 8.40 -10.11
C TYR A 378 11.18 9.70 -9.49
N THR A 379 11.63 10.82 -10.04
CA THR A 379 11.19 12.17 -9.67
C THR A 379 10.80 12.95 -10.93
N ASP A 380 10.17 14.11 -10.74
CA ASP A 380 9.85 15.00 -11.83
C ASP A 380 11.12 15.52 -12.53
N MET A 381 11.02 15.70 -13.84
CA MET A 381 12.15 16.08 -14.69
C MET A 381 11.85 17.40 -15.42
N PRO A 382 12.69 18.44 -15.28
CA PRO A 382 12.56 19.65 -16.08
C PRO A 382 12.92 19.38 -17.55
N GLU A 383 12.39 20.21 -18.46
CA GLU A 383 12.57 20.02 -19.90
C GLU A 383 14.04 20.02 -20.35
N SER A 384 14.88 20.86 -19.72
CA SER A 384 16.32 20.89 -19.99
C SER A 384 17.00 19.55 -19.73
N GLU A 385 16.60 18.86 -18.66
CA GLU A 385 17.13 17.54 -18.31
C GLU A 385 16.54 16.44 -19.20
N ARG A 386 15.30 16.58 -19.69
CA ARG A 386 14.75 15.63 -20.66
C ARG A 386 15.54 15.59 -21.97
N LYS A 387 16.08 16.74 -22.36
CA LYS A 387 16.94 16.92 -23.54
C LYS A 387 18.41 16.58 -23.28
N ASN A 388 18.82 16.43 -22.01
CA ASN A 388 20.19 16.10 -21.63
C ASN A 388 20.47 14.59 -21.80
N PRO A 389 21.47 14.17 -22.60
CA PRO A 389 21.82 12.76 -22.77
C PRO A 389 22.46 12.12 -21.52
N ASN A 390 23.00 12.93 -20.60
CA ASN A 390 23.54 12.42 -19.34
C ASN A 390 22.43 12.01 -18.35
N SER A 391 21.22 12.51 -18.56
CA SER A 391 20.07 12.27 -17.68
C SER A 391 19.19 11.16 -18.25
N VAL A 392 18.75 10.25 -17.38
CA VAL A 392 18.01 9.05 -17.77
C VAL A 392 16.51 9.30 -17.67
N LYS A 393 15.82 9.10 -18.79
CA LYS A 393 14.37 9.27 -18.87
C LYS A 393 13.72 7.92 -18.61
N LEU A 394 12.78 7.89 -17.67
CA LEU A 394 11.92 6.75 -17.37
C LEU A 394 10.54 6.96 -17.99
N ILE A 395 10.12 6.03 -18.83
CA ILE A 395 8.74 5.92 -19.31
C ILE A 395 8.05 4.87 -18.45
N HIS A 396 6.92 5.22 -17.83
CA HIS A 396 6.19 4.34 -16.92
C HIS A 396 4.66 4.53 -17.09
N ASN A 397 3.87 3.55 -16.65
CA ASN A 397 2.40 3.61 -16.68
C ASN A 397 1.77 4.05 -15.34
N GLY A 398 2.54 4.75 -14.51
CA GLY A 398 2.16 5.11 -13.14
C GLY A 398 2.40 4.01 -12.08
N THR A 399 2.58 2.74 -12.49
CA THR A 399 2.89 1.65 -11.55
C THR A 399 4.19 0.93 -11.88
N HIS A 400 4.49 0.69 -13.15
CA HIS A 400 5.67 -0.04 -13.59
C HIS A 400 6.40 0.72 -14.70
N ALA A 401 7.71 0.48 -14.79
CA ALA A 401 8.53 0.95 -15.88
C ALA A 401 8.11 0.25 -17.17
N ILE A 402 7.96 1.05 -18.23
CA ILE A 402 7.79 0.59 -19.61
C ILE A 402 9.16 0.58 -20.30
N TRP A 403 9.92 1.67 -20.16
CA TRP A 403 11.20 1.83 -20.85
C TRP A 403 12.12 2.84 -20.15
N SER A 404 13.41 2.81 -20.49
CA SER A 404 14.38 3.85 -20.09
C SER A 404 15.32 4.20 -21.25
N CYS A 405 15.68 5.47 -21.38
CA CYS A 405 16.61 5.91 -22.43
C CYS A 405 17.33 7.21 -22.09
N ARG A 406 18.39 7.49 -22.85
CA ARG A 406 19.15 8.75 -22.85
C ARG A 406 18.77 9.67 -24.01
N ALA A 407 18.07 9.18 -25.02
CA ALA A 407 17.57 10.00 -26.12
C ALA A 407 16.76 11.21 -25.61
N ALA A 408 16.87 12.34 -26.31
CA ALA A 408 16.08 13.53 -25.99
C ALA A 408 14.59 13.26 -26.24
N LEU A 409 13.76 13.54 -25.24
CA LEU A 409 12.30 13.36 -25.30
C LEU A 409 11.60 14.60 -24.74
N ASP A 410 10.35 14.81 -25.14
CA ASP A 410 9.49 15.86 -24.55
C ASP A 410 8.73 15.35 -23.31
N TYR A 411 8.80 14.05 -23.02
CA TYR A 411 8.14 13.37 -21.91
C TYR A 411 9.10 12.41 -21.19
N GLY A 412 8.65 11.86 -20.06
CA GLY A 412 9.43 10.97 -19.22
C GLY A 412 9.81 11.60 -17.90
N ALA A 413 9.88 10.76 -16.87
CA ALA A 413 10.33 11.14 -15.54
C ALA A 413 11.84 10.98 -15.40
N HIS A 414 12.43 11.61 -14.40
CA HIS A 414 13.84 11.43 -14.10
C HIS A 414 14.01 10.11 -13.33
N HIS A 415 14.66 9.14 -13.95
CA HIS A 415 15.02 7.90 -13.29
C HIS A 415 16.08 8.15 -12.22
N LEU A 416 15.89 7.64 -11.01
CA LEU A 416 16.91 7.65 -9.96
C LEU A 416 17.62 6.30 -9.94
N GLY A 417 18.95 6.29 -9.95
CA GLY A 417 19.78 5.07 -10.00
C GLY A 417 19.68 4.09 -8.82
N ILE A 418 18.67 4.23 -7.95
CA ILE A 418 18.42 3.39 -6.79
C ILE A 418 17.46 2.24 -7.14
N TYR A 419 17.78 1.05 -6.67
CA TYR A 419 16.98 -0.13 -6.96
C TYR A 419 16.77 -1.00 -5.72
N GLY A 420 15.62 -1.65 -5.64
CA GLY A 420 15.34 -2.71 -4.70
C GLY A 420 15.20 -4.04 -5.43
N TYR A 421 15.84 -5.09 -4.91
CA TYR A 421 15.75 -6.45 -5.44
C TYR A 421 15.42 -7.46 -4.34
N ARG A 422 14.57 -8.44 -4.63
CA ARG A 422 14.61 -9.72 -3.90
C ARG A 422 15.90 -10.45 -4.23
N LYS A 423 16.43 -11.21 -3.27
CA LYS A 423 17.69 -11.96 -3.41
C LYS A 423 17.71 -12.83 -4.67
N SER A 424 16.66 -13.62 -4.89
CA SER A 424 16.54 -14.49 -6.07
C SER A 424 16.58 -13.70 -7.38
N THR A 425 15.91 -12.55 -7.41
CA THR A 425 15.88 -11.65 -8.57
C THR A 425 17.26 -11.08 -8.83
N LEU A 426 17.94 -10.52 -7.81
CA LEU A 426 19.31 -10.01 -7.95
C LEU A 426 20.28 -11.08 -8.46
N PHE A 427 20.20 -12.31 -7.95
CA PHE A 427 21.04 -13.42 -8.39
C PHE A 427 20.80 -13.82 -9.84
N ALA A 428 19.58 -13.65 -10.34
CA ALA A 428 19.25 -13.94 -11.73
C ALA A 428 19.97 -12.99 -12.71
N TYR A 429 20.39 -11.79 -12.29
CA TYR A 429 20.98 -10.77 -13.17
C TYR A 429 22.13 -11.29 -14.04
N ALA A 430 23.04 -12.06 -13.43
CA ALA A 430 24.23 -12.62 -14.08
C ALA A 430 23.88 -13.68 -15.15
N THR A 431 22.67 -14.22 -15.12
CA THR A 431 22.18 -15.22 -16.08
C THR A 431 21.32 -14.63 -17.18
N LEU A 432 20.92 -13.36 -17.06
CA LEU A 432 20.09 -12.72 -18.06
C LEU A 432 20.92 -12.38 -19.30
N PRO A 433 20.39 -12.63 -20.51
CA PRO A 433 21.07 -12.25 -21.73
C PRO A 433 21.15 -10.73 -21.82
N HIS A 434 22.33 -10.25 -22.20
CA HIS A 434 22.47 -8.86 -22.64
C HIS A 434 21.53 -8.56 -23.80
N CYS A 435 21.06 -7.32 -23.86
CA CYS A 435 20.26 -6.84 -24.97
C CYS A 435 20.92 -5.67 -25.68
N LYS A 436 20.63 -5.50 -26.97
CA LYS A 436 21.16 -4.38 -27.76
C LYS A 436 20.84 -3.02 -27.13
N ALA A 437 19.65 -2.89 -26.53
CA ALA A 437 19.21 -1.65 -25.89
C ALA A 437 20.07 -1.28 -24.67
N GLU A 438 20.42 -2.26 -23.83
CA GLU A 438 21.32 -2.06 -22.69
C GLU A 438 22.66 -1.47 -23.14
N TRP A 439 23.30 -2.05 -24.15
CA TRP A 439 24.58 -1.56 -24.65
C TRP A 439 24.48 -0.21 -25.35
N THR A 440 23.40 0.02 -26.11
CA THR A 440 23.21 1.28 -26.85
C THR A 440 23.00 2.45 -25.91
N GLU A 441 22.22 2.25 -24.83
CA GLU A 441 21.89 3.31 -23.87
C GLU A 441 22.89 3.38 -22.70
N GLY A 442 23.68 2.33 -22.47
CA GLY A 442 24.53 2.20 -21.29
C GLY A 442 23.71 2.16 -19.99
N LEU A 443 22.58 1.43 -20.01
CA LEU A 443 21.59 1.39 -18.92
C LEU A 443 21.33 -0.06 -18.49
N GLU A 444 21.92 -0.44 -17.34
CA GLU A 444 21.87 -1.80 -16.80
C GLU A 444 20.44 -2.30 -16.53
N GLN A 445 19.51 -1.40 -16.23
CA GLN A 445 18.11 -1.75 -15.96
C GLN A 445 17.34 -2.23 -17.19
N LEU A 446 17.82 -1.93 -18.40
CA LEU A 446 17.19 -2.41 -19.64
C LEU A 446 17.31 -3.92 -19.80
N ARG A 447 18.30 -4.56 -19.15
CA ARG A 447 18.41 -6.02 -19.14
C ARG A 447 17.21 -6.66 -18.46
N TRP A 448 16.76 -6.11 -17.33
CA TRP A 448 15.55 -6.57 -16.64
C TRP A 448 14.30 -6.43 -17.50
N LEU A 449 14.10 -5.23 -18.07
CA LEU A 449 12.93 -4.95 -18.91
C LEU A 449 12.90 -5.84 -20.15
N HIS A 450 14.04 -6.06 -20.79
CA HIS A 450 14.15 -6.93 -21.96
C HIS A 450 13.88 -8.41 -21.62
N ALA A 451 14.30 -8.85 -20.43
CA ALA A 451 14.01 -10.19 -19.92
C ALA A 451 12.55 -10.35 -19.42
N GLY A 452 11.71 -9.33 -19.53
CA GLY A 452 10.28 -9.38 -19.17
C GLY A 452 9.99 -9.15 -17.69
N TYR A 453 10.97 -8.74 -16.89
CA TYR A 453 10.75 -8.42 -15.48
C TYR A 453 9.88 -7.18 -15.34
N LYS A 454 8.93 -7.25 -14.42
CA LYS A 454 8.05 -6.12 -14.08
C LYS A 454 8.69 -5.27 -13.01
N MET A 455 9.42 -4.23 -13.42
CA MET A 455 10.03 -3.27 -12.50
C MET A 455 8.99 -2.28 -11.98
N ARG A 456 8.70 -2.34 -10.67
CA ARG A 456 7.85 -1.36 -9.99
C ARG A 456 8.53 0.01 -9.98
N THR A 457 7.76 1.06 -10.22
CA THR A 457 8.24 2.44 -10.13
C THR A 457 7.57 3.13 -8.94
N VAL A 458 8.36 3.80 -8.11
CA VAL A 458 7.86 4.61 -6.99
C VAL A 458 8.17 6.10 -7.23
N PRO A 459 7.15 7.00 -7.22
CA PRO A 459 7.40 8.42 -7.28
C PRO A 459 7.99 8.92 -5.96
N VAL A 460 9.01 9.77 -6.03
CA VAL A 460 9.62 10.43 -4.88
C VAL A 460 9.87 11.89 -5.19
N ASN A 461 9.93 12.73 -4.15
CA ASN A 461 10.40 14.11 -4.30
C ASN A 461 11.91 14.12 -4.06
N PHE A 462 12.70 14.27 -5.12
CA PHE A 462 14.15 14.29 -5.05
C PHE A 462 14.71 15.43 -5.89
N SER A 463 15.56 16.26 -5.27
CA SER A 463 16.23 17.41 -5.90
C SER A 463 17.76 17.33 -5.81
N GLY A 464 18.29 16.16 -5.46
CA GLY A 464 19.73 15.92 -5.36
C GLY A 464 20.39 15.72 -6.73
N ILE A 465 21.72 15.61 -6.74
CA ILE A 465 22.52 15.41 -7.95
C ILE A 465 23.29 14.09 -7.91
N GLU A 466 23.43 13.45 -9.08
CA GLU A 466 24.36 12.33 -9.31
C GLU A 466 25.70 12.87 -9.82
N ILE A 467 26.81 12.55 -9.14
CA ILE A 467 28.14 13.02 -9.53
C ILE A 467 28.76 12.02 -10.49
N ASN A 468 28.75 12.34 -11.78
CA ASN A 468 29.30 11.47 -12.82
C ASN A 468 30.63 11.97 -13.36
N GLU A 469 30.80 13.29 -13.39
CA GLU A 469 31.96 14.00 -13.93
C GLU A 469 32.50 15.03 -12.93
N PRO A 470 33.77 15.46 -13.03
CA PRO A 470 34.34 16.46 -12.12
C PRO A 470 33.55 17.77 -12.05
N GLU A 471 32.88 18.16 -13.13
CA GLU A 471 32.01 19.34 -13.21
C GLU A 471 30.77 19.24 -12.31
N ASP A 472 30.28 18.02 -12.04
CA ASP A 472 29.12 17.80 -11.17
C ASP A 472 29.46 18.08 -9.71
N VAL A 473 30.73 17.90 -9.29
CA VAL A 473 31.20 18.29 -7.95
C VAL A 473 30.99 19.79 -7.73
N LYS A 474 31.35 20.62 -8.71
CA LYS A 474 31.16 22.08 -8.63
C LYS A 474 29.68 22.47 -8.59
N LYS A 475 28.80 21.69 -9.22
CA LYS A 475 27.34 21.90 -9.13
C LYS A 475 26.84 21.52 -7.74
N TRP A 476 27.29 20.37 -7.23
CA TRP A 476 26.95 19.89 -5.89
C TRP A 476 27.38 20.89 -4.80
N GLU A 477 28.61 21.40 -4.87
CA GLU A 477 29.12 22.41 -3.93
C GLU A 477 28.29 23.70 -3.95
N ARG A 478 27.93 24.21 -5.14
CA ARG A 478 27.07 25.39 -5.28
C ARG A 478 25.68 25.19 -4.69
N ASN A 479 25.09 24.00 -4.91
CA ASN A 479 23.79 23.66 -4.34
C ASN A 479 23.86 23.55 -2.81
N ALA A 480 24.96 23.04 -2.27
CA ALA A 480 25.18 22.92 -0.83
C ALA A 480 25.39 24.28 -0.13
N THR A 481 25.94 25.28 -0.81
CA THR A 481 26.17 26.63 -0.25
C THR A 481 25.03 27.61 -0.47
N GLY A 482 23.94 27.20 -1.14
CA GLY A 482 22.77 28.06 -1.41
C GLY A 482 23.06 29.28 -2.27
N THR A 483 24.16 29.27 -3.03
CA THR A 483 24.60 30.40 -3.85
C THR A 483 24.15 30.17 -5.30
N SER A 484 22.95 30.65 -5.62
CA SER A 484 22.38 30.66 -6.98
C SER A 484 23.06 31.67 -7.89
#